data_AF-A0A965WYN1-F1
#
_entry.id   AF-A0A965WYN1-F1
#
_cell.length_a   1.000
_cell.length_b   1.000
_cell.length_c   1.000
_cell.angle_alpha   90.00
_cell.angle_beta   90.00
_cell.angle_gamma   90.00
#
_symmetry.space_group_name_H-M   'P 1'
#
loop_
_entity.id
_entity.type
_entity.pdbx_description
1 polymer ?
#
loop_
_entity_poly.entity_id
_entity_poly.type
_entity_poly.pdbx_seq_one_letter_code
_entity_poly.pdbx_strand_id
1 'polypeptide(L)'
;MDLENCGAKVATLLSVLEKVKIRGDILLGKVYGYTDQYSDLKEVLLSNTFSVVPSLRYGISQKNNADILLVIDALEVAYTNPLIDSFCIV
;
A
#
# COMPACT_ATOMS: atom_id res chain seq x y z
N MET A 1 -1.75 -1.22 0.44
CA MET A 1 -1.62 -1.22 1.91
C MET A 1 -1.96 0.16 2.43
N ASP A 2 -2.96 0.25 3.29
CA ASP A 2 -3.39 1.49 3.92
C ASP A 2 -2.55 1.76 5.17
N LEU A 3 -1.72 2.79 5.13
CA LEU A 3 -0.81 3.10 6.24
C LEU A 3 -1.55 3.69 7.44
N GLU A 4 -2.65 4.41 7.21
CA GLU A 4 -3.43 5.06 8.27
C GLU A 4 -4.14 3.99 9.12
N ASN A 5 -4.63 2.93 8.47
CA ASN A 5 -5.31 1.82 9.15
C ASN A 5 -4.36 0.71 9.64
N CYS A 6 -3.19 0.53 9.02
CA CYS A 6 -2.23 -0.51 9.41
C CYS A 6 -1.26 -0.07 10.54
N GLY A 7 -1.38 1.18 11.02
CA GLY A 7 -0.56 1.74 12.09
C GLY A 7 0.89 2.07 11.68
N ALA A 8 1.21 1.99 10.39
CA ALA A 8 2.45 2.43 9.76
C ALA A 8 3.77 2.00 10.45
N LYS A 9 3.83 0.77 10.99
CA LYS A 9 5.05 0.24 11.62
C LYS A 9 5.89 -0.57 10.64
N VAL A 10 7.21 -0.39 10.68
CA VAL A 10 8.19 -1.15 9.89
C VAL A 10 8.01 -2.66 10.08
N ALA A 11 7.87 -3.12 11.33
CA ALA A 11 7.68 -4.53 11.65
C ALA A 11 6.42 -5.13 10.99
N THR A 12 5.34 -4.36 10.89
CA THR A 12 4.11 -4.82 10.24
C THR A 12 4.32 -5.02 8.74
N LEU A 13 4.96 -4.05 8.08
CA LEU A 13 5.27 -4.14 6.65
C LEU A 13 6.18 -5.34 6.35
N LEU A 14 7.23 -5.54 7.15
CA LEU A 14 8.12 -6.70 7.00
C LEU A 14 7.38 -8.02 7.17
N SER A 15 6.51 -8.15 8.17
CA SER A 15 5.72 -9.37 8.38
C SER A 15 4.77 -9.66 7.21
N VAL A 16 4.16 -8.63 6.62
CA VAL A 16 3.32 -8.78 5.43
C VAL A 16 4.16 -9.24 4.24
N LEU A 17 5.31 -8.60 4.00
CA LEU A 17 6.21 -8.97 2.92
C LEU A 17 6.67 -10.42 3.01
N GLU A 18 7.08 -10.88 4.20
CA GLU A 18 7.47 -12.27 4.43
C GLU A 18 6.35 -13.25 4.09
N LYS A 19 5.11 -12.97 4.53
CA LYS A 19 3.95 -13.82 4.26
C LYS A 19 3.57 -13.86 2.78
N VAL A 20 3.63 -12.71 2.10
CA VAL A 20 3.29 -12.63 0.67
C VAL A 20 4.38 -13.30 -0.18
N LYS A 21 5.66 -13.14 0.16
CA LYS A 21 6.78 -13.82 -0.53
C LYS A 21 6.68 -15.35 -0.50
N ILE A 22 6.07 -15.93 0.54
CA ILE A 22 5.82 -17.37 0.60
C ILE A 22 4.78 -17.81 -0.45
N ARG A 23 3.88 -16.92 -0.87
CA ARG A 23 2.84 -17.20 -1.87
C ARG A 23 3.32 -17.02 -3.31
N GLY A 24 4.37 -16.21 -3.52
CA GLY A 24 4.96 -15.95 -4.83
C GLY A 24 5.75 -14.65 -4.87
N ASP A 25 6.22 -14.30 -6.06
CA ASP A 25 6.96 -13.06 -6.28
C ASP A 25 6.05 -11.83 -6.20
N ILE A 26 6.56 -10.78 -5.55
CA ILE A 26 5.85 -9.51 -5.43
C ILE A 26 6.20 -8.65 -6.64
N LEU A 27 5.28 -8.57 -7.60
CA LEU A 27 5.42 -7.75 -8.80
C LEU A 27 4.88 -6.33 -8.63
N LEU A 28 3.99 -6.11 -7.66
CA LEU A 28 3.34 -4.83 -7.40
C LEU A 28 3.25 -4.58 -5.90
N GLY A 29 3.63 -3.38 -5.47
CA GLY A 29 3.44 -2.89 -4.11
C GLY A 29 2.98 -1.44 -4.14
N LYS A 30 1.85 -1.13 -3.49
CA LYS A 30 1.33 0.24 -3.38
C LYS A 30 0.90 0.54 -1.95
N VAL A 31 1.32 1.68 -1.42
CA VAL A 31 0.95 2.17 -0.08
C VAL A 31 0.19 3.48 -0.17
N TYR A 32 -0.83 3.63 0.68
CA TYR A 32 -1.75 4.76 0.69
C TYR A 32 -1.66 5.53 1.99
N GLY A 33 -1.82 6.85 1.93
CA GLY A 33 -1.85 7.71 3.10
C GLY A 33 -0.46 8.02 3.67
N TYR A 34 0.60 7.98 2.86
CA TYR A 34 1.93 8.31 3.36
C TYR A 34 2.02 9.78 3.77
N THR A 35 2.67 10.01 4.91
CA THR A 35 3.03 11.34 5.44
C THR A 35 4.44 11.29 6.01
N ASP A 36 5.08 12.44 6.23
CA ASP A 36 6.43 12.50 6.80
C ASP A 36 6.52 11.93 8.22
N GLN A 37 5.39 11.74 8.92
CA GLN A 37 5.31 11.05 10.20
C GLN A 37 5.70 9.56 10.09
N TYR A 38 5.65 9.00 8.89
CA TYR A 38 6.00 7.61 8.60
C TYR A 38 7.38 7.47 7.94
N SER A 39 8.29 8.42 8.20
CA SER A 39 9.63 8.46 7.62
C SER A 39 10.45 7.19 7.87
N ASP A 40 10.21 6.49 8.99
CA ASP A 40 10.84 5.19 9.29
C ASP A 40 10.51 4.10 8.25
N LEU A 41 9.38 4.22 7.54
CA LEU A 41 9.02 3.29 6.46
C LEU A 41 9.76 3.57 5.15
N LYS A 42 10.35 4.76 4.98
CA LYS A 42 10.88 5.23 3.70
C LYS A 42 11.91 4.27 3.11
N GLU A 43 12.83 3.78 3.93
CA GLU A 43 13.86 2.83 3.49
C GLU A 43 13.25 1.52 2.98
N VAL A 44 12.33 0.94 3.76
CA VAL A 44 11.68 -0.34 3.40
C VAL A 44 10.78 -0.21 2.18
N LEU A 45 10.09 0.92 2.02
CA LEU A 45 9.27 1.19 0.85
C LEU A 45 10.13 1.31 -0.42
N LEU A 46 11.24 2.05 -0.35
CA LEU A 46 12.16 2.21 -1.47
C LEU A 46 12.87 0.91 -1.83
N SER A 47 13.33 0.14 -0.84
CA SER A 47 14.07 -1.11 -1.08
C SER A 47 13.23 -2.20 -1.72
N ASN A 48 11.90 -2.15 -1.56
CA ASN A 48 10.97 -3.11 -2.15
C ASN A 48 10.15 -2.50 -3.30
N THR A 49 10.56 -1.34 -3.82
CA THR A 49 9.95 -0.69 -5.01
C THR A 49 8.44 -0.40 -4.83
N PHE A 50 8.01 -0.04 -3.62
CA PHE A 50 6.62 0.33 -3.38
C PHE A 50 6.29 1.70 -3.99
N SER A 51 5.19 1.76 -4.71
CA SER A 51 4.57 3.02 -5.11
C SER A 51 3.89 3.67 -3.90
N VAL A 52 4.18 4.94 -3.67
CA VAL A 52 3.69 5.67 -2.50
C VAL A 52 2.65 6.69 -2.94
N VAL A 53 1.44 6.59 -2.38
CA VAL A 53 0.38 7.59 -2.53
C VAL A 53 0.34 8.45 -1.27
N PRO A 54 0.62 9.77 -1.38
CA PRO A 54 0.60 10.66 -0.22
C PRO A 54 -0.83 10.82 0.31
N SER A 55 -0.95 11.09 1.61
CA SER A 55 -2.26 11.42 2.20
C SER A 55 -2.77 12.74 1.62
N LEU A 56 -4.01 12.72 1.09
CA LEU A 56 -4.69 13.89 0.51
C LEU A 56 -5.54 14.64 1.55
N ARG A 57 -5.28 14.44 2.85
CA ARG A 57 -6.03 15.05 3.94
C ARG A 57 -5.78 16.57 4.03
N TYR A 58 -6.37 17.33 3.11
CA TYR A 58 -6.45 18.78 3.15
C TYR A 58 -7.90 19.20 3.42
N GLY A 59 -8.20 19.65 4.65
CA GLY A 59 -9.52 20.14 5.04
C GLY A 59 -10.47 19.12 5.69
N ILE A 60 -11.73 19.53 5.89
CA ILE A 60 -12.68 18.92 6.85
C ILE A 60 -13.36 17.63 6.32
N SER A 61 -13.23 17.30 5.02
CA SER A 61 -14.13 16.31 4.39
C SER A 61 -13.48 15.40 3.34
N GLN A 62 -12.30 14.82 3.62
CA GLN A 62 -11.61 13.88 2.71
C GLN A 62 -11.26 12.53 3.37
N LYS A 63 -12.06 12.10 4.36
CA LYS A 63 -11.76 10.87 5.13
C LYS A 63 -11.71 9.59 4.30
N ASN A 64 -12.46 9.53 3.19
CA ASN A 64 -12.65 8.29 2.43
C ASN A 64 -11.84 8.24 1.13
N ASN A 65 -11.03 9.27 0.83
CA ASN A 65 -10.34 9.34 -0.46
C ASN A 65 -9.31 8.23 -0.62
N ALA A 66 -8.61 7.87 0.46
CA ALA A 66 -7.66 6.76 0.44
C ALA A 66 -8.37 5.43 0.16
N ASP A 67 -9.49 5.16 0.85
CA ASP A 67 -10.27 3.93 0.66
C ASP A 67 -10.80 3.82 -0.77
N ILE A 68 -11.40 4.89 -1.29
CA ILE A 68 -11.94 4.94 -2.64
C ILE A 68 -10.84 4.70 -3.67
N LEU A 69 -9.69 5.37 -3.53
CA LEU A 69 -8.57 5.21 -4.46
C LEU A 69 -7.98 3.80 -4.39
N LEU A 70 -7.83 3.23 -3.18
CA LEU A 70 -7.37 1.87 -3.00
C LEU A 70 -8.27 0.87 -3.72
N VAL A 71 -9.59 1.02 -3.61
CA VAL A 71 -10.55 0.15 -4.30
C VAL A 71 -10.45 0.31 -5.81
N ILE A 72 -10.35 1.54 -6.32
CA ILE A 72 -10.22 1.80 -7.76
C ILE A 72 -8.95 1.15 -8.32
N ASP A 73 -7.80 1.34 -7.66
CA ASP A 73 -6.54 0.73 -8.08
C ASP A 73 -6.60 -0.80 -8.02
N ALA A 74 -7.22 -1.36 -6.98
CA ALA A 74 -7.38 -2.82 -6.86
C ALA A 74 -8.24 -3.39 -7.99
N LEU A 75 -9.34 -2.70 -8.34
CA LEU A 75 -10.17 -3.08 -9.49
C LEU A 75 -9.39 -2.96 -10.80
N GLU A 76 -8.64 -1.89 -10.99
CA GLU A 76 -7.79 -1.71 -12.18
C GLU A 76 -6.80 -2.87 -12.32
N VAL A 77 -6.06 -3.22 -11.26
CA VAL A 77 -5.13 -4.36 -11.25
C VAL A 77 -5.88 -5.65 -11.61
N ALA A 78 -7.03 -5.91 -10.99
CA ALA A 78 -7.81 -7.13 -11.21
C ALA A 78 -8.30 -7.30 -12.65
N TYR A 79 -8.63 -6.21 -13.33
CA TYR A 79 -9.22 -6.25 -14.68
C TYR A 79 -8.22 -6.00 -15.80
N THR A 80 -7.10 -5.34 -15.53
CA THR A 80 -6.19 -4.86 -16.59
C THR A 80 -4.81 -5.48 -16.55
N ASN A 81 -4.39 -6.08 -15.43
CA ASN A 81 -3.04 -6.61 -15.28
C ASN A 81 -3.04 -8.15 -15.26
N PRO A 82 -2.90 -8.82 -16.42
CA PRO A 82 -2.93 -10.28 -16.51
C PRO A 82 -1.70 -10.97 -15.90
N LEU A 83 -0.68 -10.21 -15.49
CA LEU A 83 0.52 -10.74 -14.82
C LEU A 83 0.31 -10.94 -13.31
N ILE A 84 -0.80 -10.45 -12.76
CA ILE A 84 -1.11 -10.54 -11.34
C ILE A 84 -2.18 -11.61 -11.13
N ASP A 85 -1.79 -12.77 -10.62
CA ASP A 85 -2.71 -13.86 -10.30
C ASP A 85 -3.56 -13.56 -9.06
N SER A 86 -2.99 -12.82 -8.10
CA SER A 86 -3.65 -12.47 -6.85
C SER A 86 -3.03 -11.23 -6.23
N PHE A 87 -3.82 -10.53 -5.41
CA PHE A 87 -3.35 -9.42 -4.59
C PHE A 87 -3.97 -9.49 -3.20
N CYS A 88 -3.37 -8.77 -2.24
CA CYS A 88 -3.91 -8.62 -0.90
C CYS A 88 -4.12 -7.13 -0.59
N ILE A 89 -5.22 -6.84 0.11
CA ILE A 89 -5.50 -5.54 0.69
C ILE A 89 -5.17 -5.66 2.18
N VAL A 90 -4.38 -4.70 2.67
CA VAL A 90 -3.83 -4.67 4.03
C VAL A 90 -4.00 -3.27 4.58
#